data_AF-A0A1W2ELL0-F1
#
_entry.id   AF-A0A1W2ELL0-F1
#
_cell.length_a   1.000
_cell.length_b   1.000
_cell.length_c   1.000
_cell.angle_alpha   90.00
_cell.angle_beta   90.00
_cell.angle_gamma   90.00
#
_symmetry.space_group_name_H-M   'P 1'
#
loop_
_entity.id
_entity.type
_entity.pdbx_description
1 polymer ?
#
loop_
_entity_poly.entity_id
_entity_poly.type
_entity_poly.pdbx_seq_one_letter_code
_entity_poly.pdbx_strand_id
1 'polypeptide(L)'
;MAESTVEKLERQYEQAKARLQAAKARERTKSRKLEARRKIILGGALIERAERDPAAAEMLAGLITGLSRAQDRKTFEGWQAPCPAPDPLPAHKPVPDAQTKTASKAAPEPPSGPPDEDQGTLL
;
A
#
# COMPACT_ATOMS: atom_id res chain seq x y z
N MET A 1 -44.40 -36.73 47.27
CA MET A 1 -43.71 -35.58 47.89
C MET A 1 -44.03 -34.34 47.06
N ALA A 2 -44.69 -33.34 47.64
CA ALA A 2 -45.05 -32.11 46.92
C ALA A 2 -43.79 -31.26 46.75
N GLU A 3 -43.46 -30.90 45.50
CA GLU A 3 -42.35 -30.00 45.17
C GLU A 3 -42.47 -28.71 45.99
N SER A 4 -41.37 -28.35 46.65
CA SER A 4 -41.36 -27.17 47.52
C SER A 4 -41.57 -25.91 46.67
N THR A 5 -42.21 -24.88 47.23
CA THR A 5 -42.40 -23.59 46.56
C THR A 5 -41.05 -23.00 46.07
N VAL A 6 -39.97 -23.31 46.79
CA VAL A 6 -38.60 -22.92 46.45
C VAL A 6 -38.14 -23.57 45.15
N GLU A 7 -38.28 -24.88 44.98
CA GLU A 7 -37.90 -25.58 43.74
C GLU A 7 -38.69 -25.07 42.52
N LYS A 8 -39.97 -24.72 42.70
CA LYS A 8 -40.78 -24.13 41.63
C LYS A 8 -40.25 -22.76 41.21
N LEU A 9 -39.89 -21.92 42.18
CA LEU A 9 -39.33 -20.58 41.92
C LEU A 9 -37.94 -20.67 41.27
N GLU A 10 -37.09 -21.59 41.70
CA GLU A 10 -35.78 -21.82 41.11
C GLU A 10 -35.88 -22.31 39.65
N ARG A 11 -36.79 -23.26 39.37
CA ARG A 11 -37.05 -23.70 38.00
C ARG A 11 -37.53 -22.56 37.10
N GLN A 12 -38.40 -21.69 37.61
CA GLN A 12 -38.86 -20.52 36.85
C GLN A 12 -37.72 -19.51 36.61
N TYR A 13 -36.85 -19.29 37.59
CA TYR A 13 -35.68 -18.42 37.45
C TYR A 13 -34.70 -18.96 36.40
N GLU A 14 -34.35 -20.25 36.46
CA GLU A 14 -33.46 -20.86 35.47
C GLU A 14 -34.05 -20.84 34.06
N GLN A 15 -35.36 -21.05 33.91
CA GLN A 15 -36.04 -20.88 32.62
C GLN A 15 -36.00 -19.44 32.12
N ALA A 16 -36.27 -18.45 32.98
CA ALA A 16 -36.22 -17.04 32.61
C ALA A 16 -34.79 -16.60 32.22
N LYS A 17 -33.78 -17.08 32.96
CA LYS A 17 -32.37 -16.85 32.69
C LYS A 17 -31.94 -17.49 31.38
N ALA A 18 -32.36 -18.73 31.11
CA ALA A 18 -32.10 -19.41 29.84
C ALA A 18 -32.72 -18.65 28.66
N ARG A 19 -33.96 -18.15 28.80
CA ARG A 19 -34.62 -17.31 27.78
C ARG A 19 -33.85 -16.01 27.53
N LEU A 20 -33.39 -15.34 28.60
CA LEU A 20 -32.61 -14.11 28.51
C LEU A 20 -31.24 -14.35 27.86
N GLN A 21 -30.56 -15.45 28.19
CA GLN A 21 -29.31 -15.84 27.54
C GLN A 21 -29.51 -16.15 26.06
N ALA A 22 -30.59 -16.86 25.69
CA ALA A 22 -30.93 -17.15 24.31
C ALA A 22 -31.21 -15.88 23.50
N ALA A 23 -31.93 -14.91 24.07
CA ALA A 23 -32.15 -13.60 23.46
C ALA A 23 -30.84 -12.83 23.23
N LYS A 24 -29.97 -12.75 24.25
CA LYS A 24 -28.65 -12.11 24.14
C LYS A 24 -27.76 -12.82 23.12
N ALA A 25 -27.80 -14.14 23.03
CA ALA A 25 -27.04 -14.91 22.05
C ALA A 25 -27.49 -14.59 20.61
N ARG A 26 -28.79 -14.42 20.38
CA ARG A 26 -29.34 -14.00 19.07
C ARG A 26 -28.85 -12.61 18.69
N GLU A 27 -28.87 -11.65 19.61
CA GLU A 27 -28.35 -10.31 19.36
C GLU A 27 -26.85 -10.31 19.06
N ARG A 28 -26.05 -11.00 19.87
CA ARG A 28 -24.60 -11.16 19.61
C ARG A 28 -24.34 -11.77 18.24
N THR A 29 -25.13 -12.76 17.83
CA THR A 29 -25.02 -13.38 16.51
C THR A 29 -25.36 -12.40 15.39
N LYS A 30 -26.43 -11.61 15.54
CA LYS A 30 -26.80 -10.56 14.57
C LYS A 30 -25.71 -9.50 14.45
N SER A 31 -25.18 -9.01 15.58
CA SER A 31 -24.12 -8.02 15.61
C SER A 31 -22.84 -8.54 14.94
N ARG A 32 -22.43 -9.79 15.23
CA ARG A 32 -21.27 -10.42 14.58
C ARG A 32 -21.46 -10.57 13.07
N LYS A 33 -22.65 -10.91 12.59
CA LYS A 33 -22.94 -11.00 11.14
C LYS A 33 -22.77 -9.64 10.45
N LEU A 34 -23.30 -8.58 11.05
CA LEU A 34 -23.17 -7.23 10.51
C LEU A 34 -21.72 -6.74 10.56
N GLU A 35 -21.02 -6.99 11.67
CA GLU A 35 -19.62 -6.62 11.83
C GLU A 35 -18.72 -7.35 10.81
N ALA A 36 -18.91 -8.67 10.66
CA ALA A 36 -18.20 -9.46 9.66
C ALA A 36 -18.45 -8.91 8.25
N ARG A 37 -19.72 -8.58 7.91
CA ARG A 37 -20.03 -8.00 6.60
C ARG A 37 -19.38 -6.64 6.38
N ARG A 38 -19.36 -5.75 7.38
CA ARG A 38 -18.67 -4.45 7.30
C ARG A 38 -17.17 -4.63 7.05
N LYS A 39 -16.53 -5.55 7.78
CA LYS A 39 -15.10 -5.85 7.61
C LYS A 39 -14.79 -6.43 6.22
N ILE A 40 -15.62 -7.34 5.72
CA ILE A 40 -15.45 -7.92 4.37
C ILE A 40 -15.58 -6.84 3.30
N ILE A 41 -16.63 -6.00 3.36
CA ILE A 41 -16.85 -4.95 2.37
C ILE A 41 -15.72 -3.92 2.41
N LEU A 42 -15.34 -3.46 3.61
CA LEU A 42 -14.28 -2.48 3.77
C LEU A 42 -12.91 -3.04 3.33
N GLY A 43 -12.61 -4.29 3.69
CA GLY A 43 -11.37 -4.96 3.28
C GLY A 43 -11.28 -5.12 1.76
N GLY A 44 -12.37 -5.56 1.11
CA GLY A 44 -12.44 -5.66 -0.34
C GLY A 44 -12.25 -4.30 -1.03
N ALA A 45 -12.92 -3.25 -0.54
CA ALA A 45 -12.78 -1.89 -1.07
C ALA A 45 -11.36 -1.33 -0.86
N LEU A 46 -10.70 -1.64 0.25
CA LEU A 46 -9.32 -1.23 0.50
C LEU A 46 -8.34 -1.92 -0.45
N ILE A 47 -8.52 -3.22 -0.69
CA ILE A 47 -7.71 -4.01 -1.65
C ILE A 47 -7.88 -3.44 -3.07
N GLU A 48 -9.13 -3.20 -3.50
CA GLU A 48 -9.42 -2.59 -4.81
C GLU A 48 -8.80 -1.19 -4.94
N ARG A 49 -8.83 -0.39 -3.87
CA ARG A 49 -8.22 0.94 -3.88
C ARG A 49 -6.69 0.87 -3.92
N ALA A 50 -6.08 -0.09 -3.23
CA ALA A 50 -4.64 -0.31 -3.24
C ALA A 50 -4.10 -0.69 -4.64
N GLU A 51 -4.95 -1.11 -5.59
CA GLU A 51 -4.54 -1.33 -6.98
C GLU A 51 -4.27 -0.02 -7.76
N ARG A 52 -4.81 1.12 -7.30
CA ARG A 52 -4.76 2.39 -8.05
C ARG A 52 -4.11 3.54 -7.27
N ASP A 53 -4.13 3.47 -5.95
CA ASP A 53 -3.68 4.52 -5.04
C ASP A 53 -2.46 4.04 -4.23
N PRO A 54 -1.25 4.57 -4.48
CA PRO A 54 -0.04 4.15 -3.77
C PRO A 54 -0.14 4.33 -2.25
N ALA A 55 -0.80 5.38 -1.77
CA ALA A 55 -0.96 5.63 -0.35
C ALA A 55 -1.84 4.56 0.33
N ALA A 56 -2.84 4.05 -0.41
CA ALA A 56 -3.66 2.94 0.08
C ALA A 56 -2.87 1.62 0.13
N ALA A 57 -1.98 1.38 -0.84
CA ALA A 57 -1.11 0.22 -0.84
C ALA A 57 -0.10 0.25 0.33
N GLU A 58 0.51 1.39 0.61
CA GLU A 58 1.40 1.58 1.76
C GLU A 58 0.66 1.36 3.10
N MET A 59 -0.55 1.91 3.22
CA MET A 59 -1.39 1.68 4.40
C MET A 59 -1.70 0.20 4.59
N LEU A 60 -2.07 -0.51 3.51
CA LEU A 60 -2.35 -1.94 3.55
C LEU A 60 -1.12 -2.76 3.97
N ALA A 61 0.06 -2.44 3.43
CA ALA A 61 1.32 -3.08 3.81
C ALA A 61 1.68 -2.83 5.29
N GLY A 62 1.49 -1.60 5.78
CA GLY A 62 1.68 -1.26 7.19
C GLY A 62 0.74 -2.04 8.12
N LEU A 63 -0.52 -2.22 7.72
CA LEU A 63 -1.49 -3.01 8.51
C LEU A 63 -1.10 -4.49 8.59
N ILE A 64 -0.60 -5.08 7.51
CA ILE A 64 -0.19 -6.49 7.48
C ILE A 64 1.07 -6.71 8.33
N THR A 65 2.06 -5.83 8.23
CA THR A 65 3.31 -5.91 9.02
C THR A 65 3.06 -5.66 10.51
N GLY A 66 2.06 -4.84 10.86
CA GLY A 66 1.66 -4.56 12.24
C GLY A 66 0.87 -5.67 12.95
N LEU A 67 0.59 -6.80 12.31
CA LEU A 67 -0.20 -7.89 12.90
C LEU A 67 0.58 -8.58 14.03
N SER A 68 0.10 -8.40 15.27
CA SER A 68 0.73 -8.96 16.47
C SER A 68 0.58 -10.49 16.59
N ARG A 69 -0.52 -11.04 16.05
CA ARG A 69 -0.86 -12.46 16.19
C ARG A 69 -0.21 -13.31 15.10
N ALA A 70 0.54 -14.33 15.51
CA ALA A 70 1.24 -15.24 14.59
C ALA A 70 0.29 -15.97 13.62
N GLN A 71 -0.90 -16.37 14.10
CA GLN A 71 -1.91 -17.02 13.26
C GLN A 71 -2.41 -16.11 12.15
N ASP A 72 -2.54 -14.80 12.44
CA ASP A 72 -3.03 -13.83 11.46
C ASP A 72 -1.93 -13.55 10.43
N ARG A 73 -0.66 -13.41 10.84
CA ARG A 73 0.49 -13.31 9.91
C ARG A 73 0.56 -14.49 8.94
N LYS A 74 0.32 -15.71 9.44
CA LYS A 74 0.32 -16.92 8.61
C LYS A 74 -0.74 -16.89 7.50
N THR A 75 -1.86 -16.17 7.70
CA THR A 75 -2.88 -16.02 6.64
C THR A 75 -2.43 -15.16 5.46
N PHE A 76 -1.36 -14.37 5.64
CA PHE A 76 -0.79 -13.51 4.61
C PHE A 76 0.53 -14.05 4.04
N GLU A 77 1.02 -15.21 4.49
CA GLU A 77 2.20 -15.87 3.92
C GLU A 77 1.95 -16.25 2.45
N GLY A 78 2.79 -15.77 1.54
CA GLY A 78 2.66 -16.01 0.10
C GLY A 78 1.60 -15.17 -0.62
N TRP A 79 0.86 -14.33 0.09
CA TRP A 79 -0.07 -13.38 -0.51
C TRP A 79 0.64 -12.08 -0.86
N GLN A 80 0.55 -11.65 -2.12
CA GLN A 80 1.06 -10.36 -2.56
C GLN A 80 -0.06 -9.33 -2.52
N ALA A 81 0.14 -8.28 -1.71
CA ALA A 81 -0.78 -7.16 -1.65
C ALA A 81 -0.80 -6.44 -3.02
N PRO A 82 -1.97 -6.01 -3.52
CA PRO A 82 -2.03 -5.20 -4.72
C PRO A 82 -1.30 -3.88 -4.49
N CYS A 83 -0.53 -3.50 -5.48
CA CYS A 83 0.19 -2.23 -5.54
C CYS A 83 -0.08 -1.66 -6.93
N PRO A 84 -0.29 -0.33 -7.06
CA PRO A 84 -0.39 0.25 -8.39
C PRO A 84 0.89 -0.06 -9.16
N ALA A 85 0.73 -0.55 -10.39
CA ALA A 85 1.87 -0.70 -11.28
C ALA A 85 2.56 0.68 -11.37
N PRO A 86 3.90 0.75 -11.27
CA PRO A 86 4.58 2.00 -11.56
C PRO A 86 4.15 2.40 -12.97
N ASP A 87 3.63 3.63 -13.11
CA ASP A 87 3.30 4.20 -14.41
C ASP A 87 4.48 3.88 -15.34
N PRO A 88 4.26 3.25 -16.51
CA PRO A 88 5.33 3.12 -17.48
C PRO A 88 5.80 4.55 -17.76
N LEU A 89 7.02 4.85 -17.31
CA LEU A 89 7.73 6.09 -17.61
C LEU A 89 7.38 6.51 -19.04
N PRO A 90 7.08 7.80 -19.29
CA PRO A 90 6.72 8.25 -20.63
C PRO A 90 7.80 7.75 -21.57
N ALA A 91 7.41 6.89 -22.53
CA ALA A 91 8.30 6.31 -23.51
C ALA A 91 9.20 7.43 -24.03
N HIS A 92 10.48 7.38 -23.65
CA HIS A 92 11.46 8.32 -24.14
C HIS A 92 11.48 8.11 -25.65
N LYS A 93 10.85 9.02 -26.39
CA LYS A 93 10.98 9.03 -27.84
C LYS A 93 12.49 9.07 -28.12
N PRO A 94 13.02 8.24 -29.04
CA PRO A 94 14.39 8.40 -29.45
C PRO A 94 14.49 9.83 -30.00
N VAL A 95 15.25 10.67 -29.30
CA VAL A 95 15.64 11.97 -29.81
C VAL A 95 16.49 11.65 -31.04
N PRO A 96 16.09 12.07 -32.26
CA PRO A 96 16.92 11.81 -33.42
C PRO A 96 18.20 12.64 -33.26
N ASP A 97 19.35 11.96 -33.30
CA ASP A 97 20.68 12.57 -33.37
C ASP A 97 20.74 13.56 -34.54
N ALA A 98 20.53 14.84 -34.25
CA ALA A 98 20.82 15.92 -35.17
C ALA A 98 22.32 16.20 -35.12
N GLN A 99 23.03 15.50 -36.01
CA GLN A 99 24.43 15.69 -36.38
C GLN A 99 24.87 17.16 -36.37
N THR A 100 25.89 17.43 -35.57
CA THR A 100 26.74 18.62 -35.63
C THR A 100 27.40 18.68 -37.00
N LYS A 101 26.81 19.43 -37.94
CA LYS A 101 27.43 19.71 -39.24
C LYS A 101 28.21 21.02 -39.16
N THR A 102 29.52 20.85 -39.25
CA THR A 102 30.55 21.85 -39.46
C THR A 102 30.37 22.64 -40.76
N ALA A 103 30.99 23.82 -40.79
CA ALA A 103 31.36 24.68 -41.92
C ALA A 103 30.47 25.90 -42.25
N SER A 104 30.99 27.09 -41.88
CA SER A 104 31.11 28.28 -42.76
C SER A 104 31.95 29.33 -42.02
N LYS A 105 33.24 29.54 -42.36
CA LYS A 105 33.75 30.46 -43.39
C LYS A 105 33.52 31.95 -43.07
N ALA A 106 34.57 32.62 -42.58
CA ALA A 106 35.15 33.88 -43.12
C ALA A 106 35.95 34.64 -42.04
N ALA A 107 37.25 34.85 -42.29
CA ALA A 107 38.08 35.87 -41.64
C ALA A 107 37.76 37.27 -42.22
N PRO A 108 38.15 38.39 -41.56
CA PRO A 108 39.54 38.87 -41.67
C PRO A 108 40.18 39.42 -40.37
N GLU A 109 41.51 39.30 -40.35
CA GLU A 109 42.59 39.86 -39.50
C GLU A 109 42.65 41.42 -39.40
N PRO A 110 43.62 42.09 -38.70
CA PRO A 110 44.60 41.74 -37.62
C PRO A 110 44.74 42.92 -36.58
N PRO A 111 45.88 43.27 -35.93
CA PRO A 111 47.05 42.54 -35.39
C PRO A 111 47.34 42.83 -33.89
N SER A 112 48.00 41.91 -33.18
CA SER A 112 48.93 42.30 -32.09
C SER A 112 49.94 41.19 -31.82
N GLY A 113 51.12 41.28 -32.46
CA GLY A 113 52.38 40.78 -31.86
C GLY A 113 52.98 41.86 -30.94
N PRO A 114 54.19 41.69 -30.34
CA PRO A 114 55.19 40.60 -30.47
C PRO A 114 55.73 40.19 -29.05
N PRO A 115 56.96 39.66 -28.83
CA PRO A 115 57.89 38.92 -29.69
C PRO A 115 58.42 37.58 -29.08
N ASP A 116 59.00 36.81 -29.99
CA ASP A 116 60.23 36.01 -29.90
C ASP A 116 60.26 34.64 -29.22
N GLU A 117 60.50 33.68 -30.13
CA GLU A 117 60.78 32.28 -29.96
C GLU A 117 62.16 32.05 -29.34
N ASP A 118 62.19 31.01 -28.51
CA ASP A 118 63.37 30.36 -27.98
C ASP A 118 63.93 29.42 -29.07
N GLN A 119 65.08 29.75 -29.66
CA GLN A 119 65.95 28.77 -30.32
C GLN A 119 67.42 29.08 -30.02
N GLY A 120 68.07 28.17 -29.31
CA GLY A 120 69.53 28.14 -29.17
C GLY A 120 70.22 27.54 -30.39
N THR A 121 71.44 28.00 -30.68
CA THR A 121 72.58 27.32 -31.34
C THR A 121 73.70 28.38 -31.46
N LEU A 122 74.76 28.37 -30.65
CA LEU A 122 76.00 27.58 -30.81
C LEU A 122 76.73 27.84 -32.14
N LEU A 123 77.57 28.89 -32.16
CA LEU A 123 78.93 28.93 -32.73
C LEU A 123 79.61 30.28 -32.42
#